data_AF-A0A2R6NUJ9-F1
#
_entry.id   AF-A0A2R6NUJ9-F1
#
_cell.length_a   1.000
_cell.length_b   1.000
_cell.length_c   1.000
_cell.angle_alpha   90.00
_cell.angle_beta   90.00
_cell.angle_gamma   90.00
#
_symmetry.space_group_name_H-M   'P 1'
#
loop_
_entity.id
_entity.type
_entity.pdbx_description
1 polymer ?
#
loop_
_entity_poly.entity_id
_entity_poly.type
_entity_poly.pdbx_seq_one_letter_code
_entity_poly.pdbx_strand_id
1 'polypeptide(L)'
;MAYSRLDYNRIRSCVEAEIFQLLETRKRRTEEIAYRKRRDDVEKYHKQLKENGSAGLLPTLSEFRKLPMVQRMQQKSTNASDTGIARDLKQSKLLNDLIKEDLSRWREGIKNSLGALLGFANWKSASRTQLHPVDRPNARFLCKRCEVSIAAGNGRNESMDFAEICQHRCVPLSKKSRDTWKVENFVPDVKACLKSTSP
;
A
#
# COMPACT_ATOMS: atom_id res chain seq x y z
N MET A 1 -56.83 -10.02 18.08
CA MET A 1 -56.44 -9.03 19.10
C MET A 1 -56.08 -7.73 18.40
N ALA A 2 -56.89 -6.69 18.58
CA ALA A 2 -56.61 -5.36 18.01
C ALA A 2 -55.80 -4.57 19.05
N TYR A 3 -54.54 -4.26 18.74
CA TYR A 3 -53.72 -3.39 19.58
C TYR A 3 -54.28 -1.96 19.52
N SER A 4 -54.54 -1.34 20.67
CA SER A 4 -55.10 0.00 20.71
C SER A 4 -54.03 1.03 20.37
N ARG A 5 -54.44 2.16 19.78
CA ARG A 5 -53.55 3.28 19.44
C ARG A 5 -52.79 3.84 20.65
N LEU A 6 -53.34 3.64 21.86
CA LEU A 6 -52.73 4.01 23.14
C LEU A 6 -51.55 3.10 23.50
N ASP A 7 -51.64 1.80 23.18
CA ASP A 7 -50.56 0.85 23.46
C ASP A 7 -49.34 1.13 22.58
N TYR A 8 -49.56 1.45 21.31
CA TYR A 8 -48.49 1.88 20.40
C TYR A 8 -47.77 3.14 20.90
N ASN A 9 -48.52 4.15 21.36
CA ASN A 9 -47.93 5.39 21.87
C ASN A 9 -47.04 5.18 23.09
N ARG A 10 -47.34 4.18 23.94
CA ARG A 10 -46.52 3.83 25.11
C ARG A 10 -45.18 3.19 24.74
N ILE A 11 -45.11 2.44 23.64
CA ILE A 11 -43.89 1.76 23.19
C ILE A 11 -43.19 2.47 22.02
N ARG A 12 -43.75 3.58 21.53
CA ARG A 12 -43.29 4.28 20.34
C ARG A 12 -41.80 4.63 20.38
N SER A 13 -41.30 5.14 21.51
CA SER A 13 -39.89 5.49 21.67
C SER A 13 -38.96 4.27 21.58
N CYS A 14 -39.37 3.12 22.11
CA CYS A 14 -38.63 1.86 21.99
C CYS A 14 -38.62 1.38 20.54
N VAL A 15 -39.77 1.41 19.87
CA VAL A 15 -39.91 1.04 18.46
C VAL A 15 -39.07 1.96 17.56
N GLU A 16 -39.09 3.28 17.79
CA GLU A 16 -38.26 4.24 17.06
C GLU A 16 -36.76 3.98 17.27
N ALA A 17 -36.33 3.69 18.50
CA ALA A 17 -34.94 3.35 18.80
C ALA A 17 -34.51 2.04 18.12
N GLU A 18 -35.35 1.01 18.13
CA GLU A 18 -35.09 -0.26 17.44
C GLU A 18 -35.01 -0.07 15.92
N ILE A 19 -35.93 0.69 15.34
CA ILE A 19 -35.91 1.02 13.91
C ILE A 19 -34.61 1.74 13.56
N PHE A 20 -34.19 2.72 14.37
CA PHE A 20 -32.95 3.45 14.15
C PHE A 20 -31.72 2.53 14.20
N GLN A 21 -31.64 1.65 15.20
CA GLN A 21 -30.55 0.67 15.32
C GLN A 21 -30.52 -0.31 14.13
N LEU A 22 -31.68 -0.75 13.65
CA LEU A 22 -31.79 -1.62 12.48
C LEU A 22 -31.32 -0.90 11.21
N LEU A 23 -31.70 0.36 11.01
CA LEU A 23 -31.27 1.16 9.87
C LEU A 23 -29.76 1.41 9.90
N GLU A 24 -29.20 1.78 11.04
CA GLU A 24 -27.76 2.01 11.20
C GLU A 24 -26.95 0.72 10.98
N THR A 25 -27.44 -0.41 11.50
CA THR A 25 -26.80 -1.72 11.28
C THR A 25 -26.82 -2.11 9.80
N ARG A 26 -27.94 -1.89 9.10
CA ARG A 26 -28.05 -2.16 7.66
C ARG A 26 -27.11 -1.27 6.87
N LYS A 27 -27.09 0.04 7.17
CA LYS A 27 -26.20 1.01 6.55
C LYS A 27 -24.73 0.60 6.72
N ARG A 28 -24.28 0.33 7.95
CA ARG A 28 -22.91 -0.11 8.23
C ARG A 28 -22.55 -1.39 7.47
N ARG A 29 -23.44 -2.39 7.44
CA ARG A 29 -23.22 -3.63 6.67
C ARG A 29 -23.04 -3.35 5.17
N THR A 30 -23.87 -2.49 4.60
CA THR A 30 -23.74 -2.13 3.18
C THR A 30 -22.44 -1.37 2.88
N GLU A 31 -22.04 -0.46 3.77
CA GLU A 31 -20.79 0.28 3.65
C GLU A 31 -19.57 -0.63 3.78
N GLU A 32 -19.58 -1.59 4.72
CA GLU A 32 -18.53 -2.59 4.89
C GLU A 32 -18.38 -3.49 3.67
N ILE A 33 -19.49 -3.96 3.10
CA ILE A 33 -19.48 -4.78 1.88
C ILE A 33 -18.90 -3.98 0.71
N ALA A 34 -19.35 -2.75 0.52
CA ALA A 34 -18.83 -1.87 -0.53
C ALA A 34 -17.34 -1.59 -0.34
N TYR A 35 -16.91 -1.34 0.90
CA TYR A 35 -15.51 -1.12 1.25
C TYR A 35 -14.63 -2.34 0.95
N ARG A 36 -15.07 -3.55 1.32
CA ARG A 36 -14.37 -4.81 1.00
C ARG A 36 -14.22 -4.98 -0.51
N LYS A 37 -15.31 -4.79 -1.26
CA LYS A 37 -15.29 -4.87 -2.72
C LYS A 37 -14.29 -3.90 -3.36
N ARG A 38 -14.22 -2.65 -2.89
CA ARG A 38 -13.23 -1.68 -3.38
C ARG A 38 -11.79 -2.12 -3.10
N ARG A 39 -11.51 -2.71 -1.94
CA ARG A 39 -10.18 -3.24 -1.63
C ARG A 39 -9.78 -4.42 -2.50
N ASP A 40 -10.74 -5.26 -2.85
CA ASP A 40 -10.55 -6.40 -3.76
C ASP A 40 -10.32 -5.92 -5.19
N ASP A 41 -11.04 -4.88 -5.63
CA ASP A 41 -10.84 -4.25 -6.93
C ASP A 41 -9.43 -3.64 -7.07
N VAL A 42 -8.94 -2.94 -6.03
CA VAL A 42 -7.56 -2.43 -5.99
C VAL A 42 -6.54 -3.56 -6.06
N GLU A 43 -6.78 -4.66 -5.35
CA GLU A 43 -5.87 -5.81 -5.34
C GLU A 43 -5.79 -6.48 -6.71
N LYS A 44 -6.93 -6.68 -7.37
CA LYS A 44 -6.98 -7.20 -8.75
C LYS A 44 -6.25 -6.27 -9.71
N TYR A 45 -6.43 -4.96 -9.57
CA TYR A 45 -5.77 -3.97 -10.41
C TYR A 45 -4.25 -3.93 -10.17
N HIS A 46 -3.79 -4.00 -8.91
CA HIS A 46 -2.36 -4.12 -8.59
C HIS A 46 -1.73 -5.37 -9.20
N LYS A 47 -2.42 -6.52 -9.11
CA LYS A 47 -1.98 -7.76 -9.74
C LYS A 47 -1.87 -7.62 -11.26
N GLN A 48 -2.86 -7.01 -11.91
CA GLN A 48 -2.82 -6.72 -13.35
C GLN A 48 -1.66 -5.81 -13.74
N LEU A 49 -1.38 -4.76 -12.98
CA LEU A 49 -0.22 -3.90 -13.24
C LEU A 49 1.09 -4.67 -13.12
N LYS A 50 1.17 -5.61 -12.17
CA LYS A 50 2.35 -6.47 -11.99
C LYS A 50 2.53 -7.45 -13.15
N GLU A 51 1.45 -8.10 -13.59
CA GLU A 51 1.47 -9.07 -14.70
C GLU A 51 1.78 -8.40 -16.04
N ASN A 52 1.21 -7.22 -16.29
CA ASN A 52 1.40 -6.50 -17.55
C ASN A 52 2.78 -5.82 -17.67
N GLY A 53 3.54 -5.70 -16.57
CA GLY A 53 4.85 -5.04 -16.54
C GLY A 53 4.85 -3.54 -16.88
N SER A 54 3.69 -2.96 -17.15
CA SER A 54 3.55 -1.62 -17.74
C SER A 54 3.79 -0.47 -16.76
N ALA A 55 3.85 -0.75 -15.46
CA ALA A 55 4.03 0.24 -14.40
C ALA A 55 5.47 0.34 -13.89
N GLY A 56 6.40 -0.49 -14.38
CA GLY A 56 7.76 -0.59 -13.88
C GLY A 56 7.82 -1.18 -12.47
N LEU A 57 8.68 -0.63 -11.61
CA LEU A 57 8.82 -1.09 -10.22
C LEU A 57 7.56 -0.74 -9.41
N LEU A 58 6.89 -1.77 -8.90
CA LEU A 58 5.66 -1.63 -8.11
C LEU A 58 5.92 -1.83 -6.61
N PRO A 59 5.30 -1.02 -5.74
CA PRO A 59 5.26 -1.28 -4.31
C PRO A 59 4.56 -2.59 -3.97
N THR A 60 4.76 -3.06 -2.74
CA THR A 60 3.88 -4.05 -2.11
C THR A 60 2.42 -3.57 -2.10
N LEU A 61 1.45 -4.48 -2.06
CA LEU A 61 0.02 -4.12 -2.03
C LEU A 61 -0.34 -3.19 -0.87
N SER A 62 0.33 -3.33 0.28
CA SER A 62 0.14 -2.47 1.45
C SER A 62 0.53 -1.03 1.15
N GLU A 63 1.70 -0.81 0.56
CA GLU A 63 2.17 0.52 0.15
C GLU A 63 1.38 1.07 -1.03
N PHE A 64 1.01 0.24 -2.00
CA PHE A 64 0.18 0.63 -3.14
C PHE A 64 -1.16 1.22 -2.69
N ARG A 65 -1.79 0.62 -1.66
CA ARG A 65 -3.05 1.10 -1.08
C ARG A 65 -2.93 2.45 -0.36
N LYS A 66 -1.72 2.89 -0.03
CA LYS A 66 -1.45 4.20 0.59
C LYS A 66 -1.22 5.32 -0.43
N LEU A 67 -1.11 5.00 -1.72
CA LEU A 67 -0.97 6.03 -2.75
C LEU A 67 -2.18 6.96 -2.73
N PRO A 68 -2.01 8.28 -2.85
CA PRO A 68 -3.10 9.25 -2.70
C PRO A 68 -4.32 8.94 -3.56
N MET A 69 -4.14 8.63 -4.83
CA MET A 69 -5.25 8.32 -5.74
C MET A 69 -5.93 7.00 -5.37
N VAL A 70 -5.15 5.96 -5.04
CA VAL A 70 -5.67 4.65 -4.62
C VAL A 70 -6.43 4.76 -3.29
N GLN A 71 -5.98 5.61 -2.37
CA GLN A 71 -6.65 5.89 -1.12
C GLN A 71 -7.98 6.62 -1.35
N ARG A 72 -8.00 7.66 -2.19
CA ARG A 72 -9.24 8.35 -2.56
C ARG A 72 -10.26 7.40 -3.18
N MET A 73 -9.83 6.51 -4.06
CA MET A 73 -10.71 5.51 -4.68
C MET A 73 -11.28 4.52 -3.66
N GLN A 74 -10.49 4.10 -2.66
CA GLN A 74 -10.98 3.24 -1.58
C GLN A 74 -11.94 3.95 -0.62
N GLN A 75 -11.74 5.25 -0.41
CA GLN A 75 -12.54 6.08 0.49
C GLN A 75 -13.79 6.66 -0.17
N LYS A 76 -13.90 6.62 -1.50
CA LYS A 76 -15.08 7.09 -2.23
C LYS A 76 -16.33 6.42 -1.65
N SER A 77 -17.19 7.23 -1.04
CA SER A 77 -18.49 6.79 -0.57
C SER A 77 -19.31 6.45 -1.80
N THR A 78 -19.71 5.21 -1.90
CA THR A 78 -20.54 4.71 -2.99
C THR A 78 -21.85 4.24 -2.41
N ASN A 79 -22.96 4.66 -3.01
CA ASN A 79 -24.27 4.08 -2.74
C ASN A 79 -24.21 2.57 -2.98
N ALA A 80 -25.06 1.80 -2.27
CA ALA A 80 -25.06 0.34 -2.33
C ALA A 80 -25.23 -0.26 -3.75
N SER A 81 -25.66 0.55 -4.73
CA SER A 81 -25.80 0.20 -6.14
C SER A 81 -24.54 0.37 -6.98
N ASP A 82 -23.47 0.97 -6.46
CA ASP A 82 -22.29 1.25 -7.27
C ASP A 82 -21.46 -0.01 -7.49
N THR A 83 -21.03 -0.22 -8.72
CA THR A 83 -20.50 -1.50 -9.22
C THR A 83 -19.08 -1.82 -8.75
N GLY A 84 -18.57 -1.11 -7.73
CA GLY A 84 -17.17 -1.12 -7.33
C GLY A 84 -16.39 -0.07 -8.12
N ILE A 85 -15.06 -0.09 -7.99
CA ILE A 85 -14.16 0.84 -8.69
C ILE A 85 -13.38 0.16 -9.83
N ALA A 86 -13.60 -1.14 -10.05
CA ALA A 86 -12.92 -1.91 -11.09
C ALA A 86 -13.05 -1.30 -12.49
N ARG A 87 -14.23 -0.79 -12.85
CA ARG A 87 -14.45 -0.17 -14.16
C ARG A 87 -13.60 1.09 -14.30
N ASP A 88 -13.64 1.96 -13.30
CA ASP A 88 -12.91 3.23 -13.28
C ASP A 88 -11.40 2.97 -13.36
N LEU A 89 -10.88 2.00 -12.59
CA LEU A 89 -9.47 1.60 -12.62
C LEU A 89 -9.02 1.06 -13.98
N LYS A 90 -9.88 0.33 -14.70
CA LYS A 90 -9.54 -0.27 -15.99
C LYS A 90 -9.72 0.67 -17.18
N GLN A 91 -10.77 1.49 -17.17
CA GLN A 91 -11.22 2.22 -18.37
C GLN A 91 -10.80 3.69 -18.36
N SER A 92 -10.56 4.28 -17.19
CA SER A 92 -10.20 5.71 -17.13
C SER A 92 -8.71 5.90 -17.39
N LYS A 93 -8.37 6.43 -18.56
CA LYS A 93 -6.99 6.83 -18.89
C LYS A 93 -6.46 7.85 -17.89
N LEU A 94 -7.27 8.85 -17.52
CA LEU A 94 -6.90 9.88 -16.55
C LEU A 94 -6.53 9.28 -15.19
N LEU A 95 -7.31 8.32 -14.67
CA LEU A 95 -6.99 7.66 -13.41
C LEU A 95 -5.70 6.83 -13.49
N ASN A 96 -5.50 6.12 -14.60
CA ASN A 96 -4.26 5.37 -14.82
C ASN A 96 -3.04 6.30 -14.84
N ASP A 97 -3.14 7.46 -15.48
CA ASP A 97 -2.06 8.44 -15.55
C ASP A 97 -1.76 9.06 -14.17
N LEU A 98 -2.80 9.38 -13.38
CA LEU A 98 -2.64 9.85 -12.01
C LEU A 98 -2.01 8.80 -11.08
N ILE A 99 -2.39 7.53 -11.22
CA ILE A 99 -1.78 6.43 -10.45
C ILE A 99 -0.30 6.25 -10.84
N LYS A 100 0.02 6.36 -12.14
CA LYS A 100 1.42 6.33 -12.62
C LYS A 100 2.24 7.49 -12.05
N GLU A 101 1.66 8.68 -11.97
CA GLU A 101 2.31 9.84 -11.36
C GLU A 101 2.56 9.62 -9.86
N ASP A 102 1.56 9.14 -9.12
CA ASP A 102 1.70 8.78 -7.71
C ASP A 102 2.80 7.72 -7.49
N LEU A 103 2.85 6.69 -8.34
CA LEU A 103 3.91 5.68 -8.32
C LEU A 103 5.29 6.28 -8.59
N SER A 104 5.38 7.21 -9.54
CA SER A 104 6.63 7.91 -9.86
C SER A 104 7.12 8.71 -8.65
N ARG A 105 6.24 9.53 -8.05
CA ARG A 105 6.55 10.31 -6.84
C ARG A 105 6.95 9.43 -5.66
N TRP A 106 6.26 8.31 -5.49
CA TRP A 106 6.59 7.32 -4.45
C TRP A 106 8.01 6.75 -4.66
N ARG A 107 8.35 6.33 -5.88
CA ARG A 107 9.71 5.82 -6.20
C ARG A 107 10.78 6.88 -5.96
N GLU A 108 10.56 8.11 -6.43
CA GLU A 108 11.50 9.22 -6.23
C GLU A 108 11.68 9.54 -4.74
N GLY A 109 10.61 9.52 -3.94
CA GLY A 109 10.69 9.69 -2.49
C GLY A 109 11.57 8.64 -1.82
N ILE A 110 11.48 7.38 -2.26
CA ILE A 110 12.32 6.30 -1.75
C ILE A 110 13.76 6.46 -2.22
N LYS A 111 13.98 6.77 -3.51
CA LYS A 111 15.33 7.02 -4.04
C LYS A 111 16.02 8.13 -3.26
N ASN A 112 15.34 9.23 -2.98
CA ASN A 112 15.90 10.33 -2.18
C ASN A 112 16.26 9.86 -0.76
N SER A 113 15.38 9.11 -0.12
CA SER A 113 15.60 8.60 1.24
C SER A 113 16.76 7.60 1.30
N LEU A 114 16.81 6.63 0.39
CA LEU A 114 17.90 5.67 0.28
C LEU A 114 19.22 6.33 -0.17
N GLY A 115 19.14 7.33 -1.05
CA GLY A 115 20.29 8.13 -1.49
C GLY A 115 20.92 8.88 -0.32
N ALA A 116 20.10 9.44 0.56
CA ALA A 116 20.59 10.05 1.80
C ALA A 116 21.31 9.03 2.71
N LEU A 117 20.82 7.78 2.81
CA LEU A 117 21.52 6.72 3.55
C LEU A 117 22.88 6.37 2.95
N LEU A 118 23.05 6.53 1.64
CA LEU A 118 24.34 6.35 0.94
C LEU A 118 25.24 7.60 1.02
N GLY A 119 24.83 8.67 1.72
CA GLY A 119 25.59 9.92 1.82
C GLY A 119 25.32 10.92 0.69
N PHE A 120 24.34 10.65 -0.19
CA PHE A 120 23.95 11.51 -1.31
C PHE A 120 22.59 12.18 -1.07
N ALA A 121 22.48 12.94 0.02
CA ALA A 121 21.26 13.68 0.32
C ALA A 121 20.97 14.74 -0.77
N ASN A 122 19.71 14.86 -1.18
CA ASN A 122 19.25 15.80 -2.22
C ASN A 122 19.97 15.65 -3.57
N TRP A 123 20.34 14.42 -3.94
CA TRP A 123 21.02 14.16 -5.21
C TRP A 123 20.21 14.70 -6.40
N LYS A 124 20.88 15.47 -7.25
CA LYS A 124 20.37 15.96 -8.53
C LYS A 124 21.48 15.84 -9.57
N SER A 125 21.12 15.40 -10.76
CA SER A 125 22.02 15.37 -11.91
C SER A 125 21.38 16.09 -13.08
N ALA A 126 22.15 16.96 -13.74
CA ALA A 126 21.79 17.53 -15.04
C ALA A 126 22.10 16.56 -16.20
N SER A 127 22.95 15.56 -15.97
CA SER A 127 23.28 14.53 -16.94
C SER A 127 22.23 13.44 -16.98
N ARG A 128 21.79 13.09 -18.19
CA ARG A 128 20.88 11.96 -18.46
C ARG A 128 21.57 10.59 -18.41
N THR A 129 22.90 10.55 -18.49
CA THR A 129 23.68 9.31 -18.44
C THR A 129 24.11 8.94 -17.03
N GLN A 130 24.08 9.90 -16.10
CA GLN A 130 24.47 9.65 -14.72
C GLN A 130 23.32 8.98 -13.96
N LEU A 131 23.55 7.73 -13.55
CA LEU A 131 22.60 6.99 -12.73
C LEU A 131 22.48 7.61 -11.33
N HIS A 132 21.26 7.59 -10.81
CA HIS A 132 21.01 7.89 -9.40
C HIS A 132 21.86 6.96 -8.52
N PRO A 133 22.45 7.42 -7.39
CA PRO A 133 23.29 6.60 -6.53
C PRO A 133 22.67 5.26 -6.14
N VAL A 134 21.37 5.27 -5.86
CA VAL A 134 20.55 4.09 -5.52
C VAL A 134 20.33 3.11 -6.68
N ASP A 135 20.40 3.57 -7.92
CA ASP A 135 20.23 2.72 -9.12
C ASP A 135 21.57 2.09 -9.56
N ARG A 136 22.68 2.40 -8.88
CA ARG A 136 23.99 1.81 -9.20
C ARG A 136 23.99 0.34 -8.78
N PRO A 137 24.64 -0.55 -9.54
CA PRO A 137 24.68 -1.98 -9.21
C PRO A 137 25.30 -2.29 -7.84
N ASN A 138 26.14 -1.39 -7.34
CA ASN A 138 26.78 -1.51 -6.04
C ASN A 138 25.98 -0.90 -4.88
N ALA A 139 24.88 -0.21 -5.15
CA ALA A 139 24.00 0.30 -4.11
C ALA A 139 23.13 -0.85 -3.57
N ARG A 140 23.67 -1.54 -2.57
CA ARG A 140 23.00 -2.65 -1.91
C ARG A 140 22.62 -2.30 -0.47
N PHE A 141 21.53 -2.89 0.01
CA PHE A 141 20.94 -2.59 1.30
C PHE A 141 20.51 -3.86 2.04
N LEU A 142 20.55 -3.82 3.36
CA LEU A 142 20.04 -4.87 4.24
C LEU A 142 18.79 -4.39 4.97
N CYS A 143 17.87 -5.32 5.26
CA CYS A 143 16.71 -5.01 6.09
C CYS A 143 17.00 -5.34 7.55
N LYS A 144 16.98 -4.31 8.42
CA LYS A 144 17.13 -4.44 9.88
C LYS A 144 16.14 -5.42 10.48
N ARG A 145 14.94 -5.55 9.90
CA ARG A 145 13.91 -6.46 10.40
C ARG A 145 14.19 -7.92 10.02
N CYS A 146 14.70 -8.17 8.82
CA CYS A 146 15.07 -9.52 8.41
C CYS A 146 16.30 -10.02 9.16
N GLU A 147 17.21 -9.11 9.53
CA GLU A 147 18.34 -9.43 10.41
C GLU A 147 17.87 -10.04 11.74
N VAL A 148 16.85 -9.44 12.37
CA VAL A 148 16.21 -9.99 13.58
C VAL A 148 15.57 -11.36 13.31
N SER A 149 14.90 -11.54 12.16
CA SER A 149 14.30 -12.82 11.79
C SER A 149 15.33 -13.95 11.65
N ILE A 150 16.55 -13.64 11.22
CA ILE A 150 17.65 -14.63 11.11
C ILE A 150 18.18 -15.01 12.47
N ALA A 151 18.35 -14.04 13.38
CA ALA A 151 18.73 -14.33 14.76
C ALA A 151 17.72 -15.29 15.43
N ALA A 152 16.45 -15.23 15.01
CA ALA A 152 15.40 -16.16 15.40
C ALA A 152 15.33 -17.46 14.57
N GLY A 153 16.27 -17.71 13.65
CA GLY A 153 16.33 -18.91 12.81
C GLY A 153 15.33 -18.95 11.63
N ASN A 154 14.65 -17.85 11.33
CA ASN A 154 13.48 -17.81 10.45
C ASN A 154 13.73 -17.10 9.09
N GLY A 155 14.97 -16.84 8.68
CA GLY A 155 15.21 -16.06 7.46
C GLY A 155 16.64 -16.06 6.93
N ARG A 156 16.84 -15.23 5.89
CA ARG A 156 18.14 -14.90 5.27
C ARG A 156 18.27 -13.37 5.16
N ASN A 157 19.46 -12.82 5.40
CA ASN A 157 19.73 -11.38 5.19
C ASN A 157 20.35 -11.28 3.82
N GLU A 158 19.51 -11.26 2.81
CA GLU A 158 19.99 -11.04 1.46
C GLU A 158 20.17 -9.54 1.28
N SER A 159 21.38 -9.17 0.84
CA SER A 159 21.67 -7.84 0.33
C SER A 159 20.71 -7.57 -0.82
N MET A 160 20.08 -6.39 -0.87
CA MET A 160 19.03 -6.07 -1.84
C MET A 160 19.37 -4.81 -2.64
N ASP A 161 19.04 -4.79 -3.93
CA ASP A 161 19.01 -3.55 -4.72
C ASP A 161 17.70 -2.76 -4.53
N PHE A 162 17.60 -1.64 -5.22
CA PHE A 162 16.42 -0.78 -5.19
C PHE A 162 15.12 -1.48 -5.59
N ALA A 163 15.16 -2.33 -6.62
CA ALA A 163 13.98 -3.04 -7.10
C ALA A 163 13.48 -4.05 -6.06
N GLU A 164 14.43 -4.78 -5.46
CA GLU A 164 14.20 -5.74 -4.39
C GLU A 164 13.64 -5.03 -3.14
N ILE A 165 14.17 -3.86 -2.75
CA ILE A 165 13.65 -3.05 -1.63
C ILE A 165 12.21 -2.60 -1.85
N CYS A 166 11.88 -2.12 -3.06
CA CYS A 166 10.53 -1.66 -3.39
C CYS A 166 9.48 -2.77 -3.25
N GLN A 167 9.89 -4.02 -3.50
CA GLN A 167 9.03 -5.21 -3.43
C GLN A 167 9.20 -5.98 -2.12
N HIS A 168 10.14 -5.57 -1.27
CA HIS A 168 10.52 -6.30 -0.08
C HIS A 168 9.35 -6.46 0.88
N ARG A 169 9.22 -7.67 1.42
CA ARG A 169 8.26 -8.00 2.45
C ARG A 169 8.94 -8.84 3.53
N CYS A 170 9.00 -8.32 4.75
CA CYS A 170 9.60 -9.05 5.86
C CYS A 170 8.75 -10.27 6.22
N VAL A 171 9.41 -11.38 6.55
CA VAL A 171 8.74 -12.53 7.17
C VAL A 171 8.21 -12.09 8.54
N PRO A 172 6.91 -12.27 8.85
CA PRO A 172 6.35 -11.84 10.11
C PRO A 172 6.94 -12.65 11.27
N LEU A 173 7.48 -11.96 12.28
CA LEU A 173 8.02 -12.56 13.50
C LEU A 173 6.92 -13.15 14.40
N SER A 174 5.67 -12.68 14.24
CA SER A 174 4.51 -13.24 14.94
C SER A 174 3.23 -13.05 14.15
N LYS A 175 2.19 -13.84 14.46
CA LYS A 175 0.85 -13.71 13.86
C LYS A 175 0.23 -12.31 14.07
N LYS A 176 0.69 -11.56 15.07
CA LYS A 176 0.22 -10.19 15.39
C LYS A 176 1.05 -9.09 14.73
N SER A 177 2.25 -9.39 14.20
CA SER A 177 3.10 -8.36 13.60
C SER A 177 2.54 -7.94 12.26
N ARG A 178 2.09 -6.68 12.15
CA ARG A 178 1.67 -6.12 10.87
C ARG A 178 2.90 -5.85 10.01
N ASP A 179 2.77 -6.22 8.74
CA ASP A 179 3.73 -5.86 7.72
C ASP A 179 3.68 -4.34 7.51
N THR A 180 4.77 -3.68 7.86
CA THR A 180 4.87 -2.21 7.80
C THR A 180 6.17 -1.90 7.08
N TRP A 181 6.05 -1.74 5.78
CA TRP A 181 7.14 -1.33 4.93
C TRP A 181 7.49 0.14 5.25
N LYS A 182 8.79 0.40 5.43
CA LYS A 182 9.35 1.69 5.84
C LYS A 182 10.79 1.77 5.35
N VAL A 183 11.20 2.90 4.80
CA VAL A 183 12.57 3.09 4.29
C VAL A 183 13.59 3.03 5.43
N GLU A 184 13.20 3.45 6.63
CA GLU A 184 14.07 3.48 7.81
C GLU A 184 14.47 2.08 8.30
N ASN A 185 13.79 1.03 7.83
CA ASN A 185 14.13 -0.35 8.09
C ASN A 185 15.33 -0.84 7.28
N PHE A 186 15.84 -0.05 6.34
CA PHE A 186 16.95 -0.44 5.48
C PHE A 186 18.24 0.31 5.87
N VAL A 187 19.38 -0.33 5.65
CA VAL A 187 20.73 0.23 5.81
C VAL A 187 21.62 -0.18 4.64
N PRO A 188 22.62 0.63 4.26
CA PRO A 188 23.61 0.23 3.26
C PRO A 188 24.36 -1.03 3.67
N ASP A 189 24.53 -1.96 2.74
CA ASP A 189 25.43 -3.10 2.89
C ASP A 189 26.87 -2.64 2.56
N VAL A 190 27.58 -2.14 3.56
CA VAL A 190 28.95 -1.61 3.40
C VAL A 190 29.88 -2.63 2.72
N LYS A 191 29.72 -3.94 3.01
CA LYS A 191 30.57 -4.97 2.42
C LYS A 191 30.30 -5.14 0.93
N ALA A 192 29.03 -5.14 0.52
CA ALA A 192 28.67 -5.24 -0.88
C ALA A 192 28.98 -3.95 -1.65
N CYS A 193 28.76 -2.78 -1.04
CA CYS A 193 29.07 -1.48 -1.63
C CYS A 193 30.57 -1.28 -1.93
N LEU A 194 31.46 -1.86 -1.11
CA LEU A 194 32.92 -1.77 -1.28
C LEU A 194 33.51 -2.82 -2.24
N LYS A 195 32.85 -3.95 -2.47
CA LYS A 195 33.38 -5.02 -3.33
C LYS A 195 33.36 -4.71 -4.82
N SER A 196 32.63 -3.68 -5.24
CA SER A 196 32.57 -3.25 -6.65
C SER A 196 33.67 -2.26 -7.05
N THR A 197 34.60 -1.93 -6.14
CA THR A 197 35.73 -1.00 -6.41
C THR A 197 37.07 -1.71 -6.56
N SER A 198 37.11 -3.05 -6.61
CA SER A 198 38.31 -3.77 -7.02
C SER A 198 38.39 -3.83 -8.55
N PRO A 199 39.51 -3.40 -9.16
CA PRO A 199 39.72 -3.39 -10.61
C PRO A 199 39.77 -4.78 -11.24
#